data_AF-A0AAU1F072-F1
#
_entry.id   AF-A0AAU1F072-F1
#
_cell.length_a   1.000
_cell.length_b   1.000
_cell.length_c   1.000
_cell.angle_alpha   90.00
_cell.angle_beta   90.00
_cell.angle_gamma   90.00
#
_symmetry.space_group_name_H-M   'P 1'
#
loop_
_entity.id
_entity.type
_entity.pdbx_description
1 polymer ?
#
loop_
_entity_poly.entity_id
_entity_poly.type
_entity_poly.pdbx_seq_one_letter_code
_entity_poly.pdbx_strand_id
1 'polypeptide(L)' 'MVITVSLVFVFGIALALLLRFKALGAGAAIVAMLFGFYLADTDARTTVNSLMGAVVNALPDR' A
#
# COMPACT_ATOMS: atom_id res chain seq x y z
N MET A 1 11.76 -12.16 -4.99
CA MET A 1 12.85 -12.07 -3.99
C MET A 1 12.24 -11.83 -2.61
N VAL A 2 12.65 -12.55 -1.56
CA VAL A 2 12.02 -12.51 -0.21
C VAL A 2 12.22 -11.17 0.54
N ILE A 3 13.27 -10.43 0.19
CA ILE A 3 13.68 -9.21 0.89
C ILE A 3 12.72 -8.04 0.62
N THR A 4 12.16 -7.93 -0.60
CA THR A 4 11.22 -6.85 -0.97
C THR A 4 9.89 -6.95 -0.24
N VAL A 5 9.37 -8.18 -0.04
CA VAL A 5 8.13 -8.43 0.72
C VAL A 5 8.25 -7.93 2.17
N SER A 6 9.40 -8.18 2.81
CA SER A 6 9.63 -7.78 4.21
C SER A 6 9.66 -6.25 4.36
N LEU A 7 10.23 -5.52 3.38
CA LEU A 7 10.32 -4.07 3.42
C LEU A 7 8.94 -3.40 3.26
N VAL A 8 8.12 -3.90 2.32
CA VAL A 8 6.72 -3.46 2.16
C VAL A 8 5.94 -3.64 3.46
N PHE A 9 6.11 -4.78 4.12
CA PHE A 9 5.40 -5.08 5.37
C PHE A 9 5.79 -4.11 6.49
N VAL A 10 7.09 -3.79 6.62
CA VAL A 10 7.59 -2.80 7.60
C VAL A 10 7.03 -1.40 7.31
N PHE A 11 7.08 -0.93 6.06
CA PHE A 11 6.52 0.38 5.69
C PHE A 11 5.00 0.43 5.85
N GLY A 12 4.29 -0.66 5.56
CA GLY A 12 2.84 -0.76 5.75
C GLY A 12 2.43 -0.69 7.22
N ILE A 13 3.15 -1.39 8.10
CA ILE A 13 2.95 -1.32 9.55
C ILE A 13 3.26 0.09 10.07
N ALA A 14 4.36 0.71 9.62
CA ALA A 14 4.70 2.07 9.98
C ALA A 14 3.59 3.06 9.58
N LEU A 15 3.05 2.93 8.36
CA LEU A 15 1.95 3.76 7.89
C LEU A 15 0.67 3.55 8.72
N ALA A 16 0.33 2.30 9.02
CA ALA A 16 -0.83 1.97 9.86
C ALA A 16 -0.70 2.55 11.27
N LEU A 17 0.52 2.55 11.85
CA LEU A 17 0.79 3.21 13.12
C LEU A 17 0.64 4.74 12.99
N LEU A 18 1.21 5.38 11.96
CA LEU A 18 1.10 6.83 11.77
C LEU A 18 -0.37 7.28 11.60
N LEU A 19 -1.16 6.51 10.86
CA LEU A 19 -2.60 6.70 10.72
C LEU A 19 -3.33 6.54 12.06
N ARG A 20 -2.98 5.51 12.84
CA ARG A 20 -3.58 5.24 14.17
C ARG A 20 -3.30 6.34 15.19
N PHE A 21 -2.10 6.93 15.17
CA PHE A 21 -1.76 8.05 16.06
C PHE A 21 -2.24 9.40 15.54
N LYS A 22 -2.95 9.43 14.39
CA LYS A 22 -3.44 10.66 13.74
C LYS A 22 -2.30 11.66 13.48
N ALA A 23 -1.07 11.17 13.37
CA ALA A 23 0.14 11.91 13.02
C ALA A 23 0.21 12.08 11.49
N LEU A 24 -0.87 12.57 10.90
CA LEU A 24 -1.05 12.84 9.47
C LEU A 24 -0.28 14.12 9.07
N GLY A 25 1.00 14.19 9.44
CA GLY A 25 1.93 15.21 8.98
C GLY A 25 2.65 14.78 7.70
N ALA A 26 3.56 15.63 7.21
CA ALA A 26 4.36 15.38 6.00
C ALA A 26 5.10 14.02 6.00
N GLY A 27 5.47 13.49 7.17
CA GLY A 27 6.09 12.17 7.31
C GLY A 27 5.19 11.00 6.90
N ALA A 28 3.87 11.07 7.16
CA ALA A 28 2.93 10.04 6.75
C ALA A 28 2.80 9.95 5.23
N ALA A 29 2.82 11.10 4.54
CA ALA A 29 2.74 11.17 3.09
C ALA A 29 3.98 10.53 2.42
N ILE A 30 5.17 10.78 2.95
CA ILE A 30 6.42 10.19 2.45
C ILE A 30 6.42 8.68 2.64
N VAL A 31 6.02 8.20 3.83
CA VAL A 31 5.92 6.75 4.11
C VAL A 31 4.87 6.09 3.22
N ALA A 32 3.74 6.76 2.93
CA ALA A 32 2.71 6.23 2.05
C ALA A 32 3.20 6.09 0.60
N MET A 33 3.93 7.10 0.11
CA MET A 33 4.49 7.10 -1.23
C MET A 33 5.55 6.02 -1.39
N LEU A 34 6.46 5.90 -0.41
CA LEU A 34 7.49 4.84 -0.37
C LEU A 34 6.86 3.45 -0.28
N PHE A 35 5.85 3.28 0.57
CA PHE A 35 5.08 2.04 0.68
C PHE A 35 4.43 1.66 -0.65
N GLY A 36 3.72 2.60 -1.30
CA GLY A 36 3.06 2.36 -2.59
C GLY A 36 4.04 1.99 -3.71
N PHE A 37 5.20 2.65 -3.76
CA PHE A 37 6.25 2.36 -4.75
C PHE A 37 6.87 0.97 -4.55
N TYR A 38 7.19 0.61 -3.30
CA TYR A 38 7.71 -0.71 -2.96
C TYR A 38 6.67 -1.83 -3.14
N LEU A 39 5.41 -1.56 -2.82
CA LEU A 39 4.31 -2.49 -3.02
C LEU A 39 4.08 -2.76 -4.51
N ALA A 40 4.19 -1.72 -5.35
CA ALA A 40 4.15 -1.88 -6.79
C ALA A 40 5.31 -2.75 -7.28
N ASP A 41 6.54 -2.57 -6.80
CA ASP A 41 7.68 -3.38 -7.26
C ASP A 41 7.69 -4.84 -6.73
N THR A 42 6.78 -5.18 -5.82
CA THR A 42 6.70 -6.52 -5.24
C THR A 42 5.85 -7.46 -6.09
N ASP A 43 6.11 -8.77 -5.97
CA ASP A 43 5.32 -9.87 -6.56
C ASP A 43 3.80 -9.77 -6.27
N ALA A 44 3.43 -9.02 -5.22
CA ALA A 44 2.06 -8.70 -4.86
C ALA A 44 1.34 -7.78 -5.87
N ARG A 45 2.04 -7.18 -6.85
CA ARG A 45 1.47 -6.27 -7.86
C ARG A 45 0.26 -6.89 -8.55
N THR A 46 0.34 -8.16 -8.96
CA THR A 46 -0.77 -8.88 -9.61
C THR A 46 -1.98 -9.00 -8.69
N THR A 47 -1.78 -9.38 -7.43
CA THR A 47 -2.87 -9.56 -6.46
C THR A 47 -3.57 -8.24 -6.16
N VAL A 48 -2.80 -7.15 -5.95
CA VAL A 48 -3.35 -5.81 -5.70
C VAL A 48 -4.13 -5.31 -6.93
N ASN A 49 -3.59 -5.50 -8.13
CA ASN A 49 -4.26 -5.05 -9.35
C ASN A 49 -5.55 -5.85 -9.63
N SER A 50 -5.55 -7.16 -9.34
CA SER A 50 -6.76 -7.99 -9.42
C SER A 50 -7.83 -7.58 -8.39
N LEU A 51 -7.43 -7.26 -7.15
CA LEU A 51 -8.34 -6.75 -6.13
C LEU A 51 -8.93 -5.39 -6.52
N MET A 52 -8.11 -4.45 -6.98
CA MET A 52 -8.62 -3.15 -7.45
C MET A 52 -9.48 -3.29 -8.70
N GLY A 53 -9.12 -4.16 -9.63
CA GLY A 53 -9.97 -4.51 -10.77
C GLY A 53 -11.32 -5.10 -10.32
N ALA A 54 -11.34 -5.95 -9.30
CA ALA A 54 -12.57 -6.50 -8.74
C ALA A 54 -13.42 -5.42 -8.04
N VAL A 55 -12.79 -4.48 -7.33
CA VAL A 55 -13.49 -3.34 -6.72
C VAL A 55 -14.08 -2.43 -7.80
N VAL A 56 -13.31 -2.07 -8.82
CA VAL A 56 -13.77 -1.25 -9.95
C VAL A 56 -14.90 -1.95 -10.70
N ASN A 57 -14.80 -3.24 -10.97
CA ASN A 57 -15.89 -4.03 -11.59
C ASN A 57 -17.11 -4.18 -10.68
N ALA A 58 -16.95 -4.12 -9.36
CA ALA A 58 -18.06 -4.16 -8.41
C ALA A 58 -18.75 -2.79 -8.23
N LEU A 59 -18.10 -1.69 -8.64
CA LEU A 59 -18.79 -0.41 -8.73
C LEU A 59 -19.76 -0.47 -9.92
N PRO A 60 -21.07 -0.22 -9.71
CA PRO A 60 -22.01 -0.17 -10.80
C PRO A 60 -21.67 1.02 -11.69
N ASP A 61 -21.26 0.71 -12.92
CA ASP A 61 -21.07 1.66 -14.01
C ASP A 61 -22.41 2.42 -14.20
N ARG A 62 -22.42 3.71 -13.86
CA ARG A 62 -23.56 4.61 -14.07
C ARG A 62 -23.27 5.53 -15.23
#